data_AF-A9BZH6-F1
#
_entry.id   AF-A9BZH6-F1
#
_cell.length_a   1.000
_cell.length_b   1.000
_cell.length_c   1.000
_cell.angle_alpha   90.00
_cell.angle_beta   90.00
_cell.angle_gamma   90.00
#
_symmetry.space_group_name_H-M   'P 1'
#
loop_
_entity.id
_entity.type
_entity.pdbx_description
1 polymer ?
#
loop_
_entity_poly.entity_id
_entity_poly.type
_entity_poly.pdbx_seq_one_letter_code
_entity_poly.pdbx_strand_id
1 'polypeptide(L)' 'MSLNDIETKIAQIIGAIILTSVEPDTLLLESGLVDSLSAVDVALAIEKEFGVKIPPSEIDLHLESVHTLAQYVAEQRKA' A
#
# COMPACT_ATOMS: atom_id res chain seq x y z
N MET A 1 -16.04 -4.68 3.27
CA MET A 1 -14.98 -3.75 2.82
C MET A 1 -14.89 -3.90 1.32
N SER A 2 -15.14 -2.82 0.60
CA SER A 2 -14.97 -2.76 -0.84
C SER A 2 -13.50 -2.46 -1.15
N LEU A 3 -13.07 -2.67 -2.40
CA LEU A 3 -11.68 -2.42 -2.80
C LEU A 3 -11.25 -0.97 -2.52
N ASN A 4 -12.11 -0.01 -2.90
CA ASN A 4 -11.93 1.41 -2.62
C ASN A 4 -11.69 1.75 -1.13
N ASP A 5 -12.32 1.03 -0.19
CA ASP A 5 -12.10 1.25 1.24
C ASP A 5 -10.67 0.87 1.64
N ILE A 6 -10.18 -0.25 1.10
CA ILE A 6 -8.83 -0.76 1.37
C ILE A 6 -7.81 0.19 0.74
N GLU A 7 -8.05 0.60 -0.49
CA GLU A 7 -7.21 1.52 -1.26
C GLU A 7 -7.08 2.89 -0.58
N THR A 8 -8.20 3.48 -0.16
CA THR A 8 -8.22 4.75 0.59
C THR A 8 -7.43 4.63 1.89
N LYS A 9 -7.55 3.49 2.57
CA LYS A 9 -6.94 3.27 3.87
C LYS A 9 -5.44 2.98 3.74
N ILE A 10 -5.04 2.26 2.70
CA ILE A 10 -3.64 2.10 2.31
C ILE A 10 -3.04 3.45 1.96
N ALA A 11 -3.69 4.27 1.12
CA ALA A 11 -3.20 5.60 0.78
C ALA A 11 -3.02 6.50 2.02
N GLN A 12 -3.94 6.43 2.98
CA GLN A 12 -3.81 7.13 4.27
C GLN A 12 -2.61 6.65 5.09
N ILE A 13 -2.39 5.33 5.20
CA ILE A 13 -1.25 4.75 5.91
C ILE A 13 0.06 5.17 5.25
N ILE A 14 0.14 5.05 3.93
CA ILE A 14 1.33 5.44 3.16
C ILE A 14 1.61 6.91 3.38
N GLY A 15 0.61 7.77 3.21
CA GLY A 15 0.77 9.20 3.41
C GLY A 15 1.23 9.59 4.82
N ALA A 16 0.77 8.87 5.85
CA ALA A 16 1.24 9.05 7.21
C ALA A 16 2.72 8.64 7.39
N ILE A 17 3.20 7.61 6.68
CA ILE A 17 4.57 7.10 6.78
C ILE A 17 5.56 8.03 6.07
N ILE A 18 5.25 8.45 4.85
CA ILE A 18 6.12 9.34 4.07
C ILE A 18 5.86 10.83 4.36
N LEU A 19 4.99 11.12 5.35
CA LEU A 19 4.59 12.47 5.76
C LEU A 19 4.11 13.33 4.58
N THR A 20 3.44 12.72 3.62
CA THR A 20 2.89 13.39 2.42
C THR A 20 1.45 12.98 2.19
N SER A 21 0.70 13.75 1.41
CA SER A 21 -0.65 13.34 1.02
C SER A 21 -0.55 12.41 -0.20
N VAL A 22 -0.97 11.16 -0.03
CA VAL A 22 -1.12 10.19 -1.12
C VAL A 22 -2.61 10.07 -1.43
N GLU A 23 -2.98 10.31 -2.68
CA GLU A 23 -4.34 10.03 -3.14
C GLU A 23 -4.45 8.56 -3.55
N PRO A 24 -5.63 7.92 -3.42
CA PRO A 24 -5.83 6.55 -3.87
C PRO A 24 -5.55 6.36 -5.37
N ASP A 25 -5.72 7.40 -6.18
CA ASP A 25 -5.37 7.43 -7.62
C ASP A 25 -3.90 7.80 -7.89
N THR A 26 -3.10 8.11 -6.86
CA THR A 26 -1.69 8.47 -7.06
C THR A 26 -0.87 7.23 -7.42
N LEU A 27 -0.22 7.29 -8.57
CA LEU A 27 0.79 6.32 -8.98
C LEU A 27 2.05 6.54 -8.13
N LEU A 28 2.23 5.72 -7.10
CA LEU A 28 3.34 5.84 -6.13
C LEU A 28 4.72 5.70 -6.78
N LEU A 29 4.83 4.84 -7.79
CA LEU A 29 6.05 4.62 -8.57
C LEU A 29 6.37 5.83 -9.46
N GLU A 30 5.40 6.34 -10.23
CA GLU A 30 5.60 7.53 -11.07
C GLU A 30 5.84 8.79 -10.24
N SER A 31 5.19 8.88 -9.08
CA SER A 31 5.36 10.02 -8.19
C SER A 31 6.66 9.97 -7.40
N GLY A 32 7.40 8.84 -7.42
CA GLY A 32 8.64 8.66 -6.67
C GLY A 32 8.49 8.84 -5.16
N LEU A 33 7.26 8.67 -4.64
CA LEU A 33 6.92 8.95 -3.25
C LEU A 33 7.33 7.84 -2.30
N VAL A 34 7.49 6.62 -2.82
CA VAL A 34 7.93 5.47 -2.05
C VAL A 34 9.36 5.13 -2.45
N ASP A 35 10.30 5.52 -1.61
CA ASP A 35 11.67 5.03 -1.63
C ASP A 35 11.74 3.59 -1.10
N SER A 36 12.79 2.85 -1.46
CA SER A 36 12.99 1.45 -1.06
C SER A 36 12.92 1.22 0.48
N LEU A 37 13.22 2.25 1.27
CA LEU A 37 13.03 2.27 2.73
C LEU A 37 11.55 2.40 3.13
N SER A 38 10.84 3.36 2.53
CA SER A 38 9.43 3.62 2.80
C SER A 38 8.54 2.43 2.42
N ALA A 39 8.91 1.67 1.38
CA ALA A 39 8.17 0.49 0.94
C ALA A 39 8.05 -0.56 2.05
N VAL A 40 9.14 -0.79 2.81
CA VAL A 40 9.17 -1.76 3.91
C VAL A 40 8.34 -1.29 5.10
N ASP A 41 8.41 0.00 5.45
CA ASP A 41 7.58 0.58 6.51
C ASP A 41 6.09 0.54 6.15
N VAL A 42 5.75 0.84 4.90
CA VAL A 42 4.40 0.73 4.34
C VAL A 42 3.90 -0.71 4.43
N ALA A 43 4.72 -1.68 4.02
CA ALA A 43 4.45 -3.11 4.17
C ALA A 43 4.01 -3.42 5.59
N LEU A 44 4.90 -3.09 6.52
CA LEU A 44 4.78 -3.49 7.92
C LEU A 44 3.57 -2.84 8.58
N ALA A 45 3.29 -1.58 8.23
CA ALA A 45 2.11 -0.88 8.72
C ALA A 45 0.82 -1.50 8.19
N ILE A 46 0.74 -1.82 6.90
CA ILE A 46 -0.43 -2.47 6.30
C ILE A 46 -0.59 -3.89 6.85
N GLU A 47 0.50 -4.66 6.97
CA GLU A 47 0.50 -5.98 7.61
C GLU A 47 -0.05 -5.92 9.04
N LYS A 48 0.36 -4.92 9.84
CA LYS A 48 -0.15 -4.72 11.20
C LYS A 48 -1.60 -4.26 11.23
N GLU A 49 -1.99 -3.34 10.34
CA GLU A 49 -3.33 -2.73 10.33
C GLU A 49 -4.39 -3.69 9.78
N PHE A 50 -4.04 -4.45 8.74
CA PHE A 50 -4.95 -5.35 8.04
C PHE A 50 -4.77 -6.82 8.43
N GLY A 51 -3.66 -7.20 9.07
CA GLY A 51 -3.34 -8.58 9.44
C GLY A 51 -2.92 -9.45 8.26
N VAL A 52 -2.51 -8.85 7.14
CA VAL A 52 -2.00 -9.56 5.95
C VAL A 52 -0.49 -9.75 6.05
N LYS A 53 0.11 -10.60 5.21
CA LYS A 53 1.56 -10.75 5.10
C LYS A 53 2.05 -10.28 3.74
N ILE A 54 2.67 -9.11 3.64
CA ILE A 54 3.10 -8.55 2.36
C ILE A 54 4.63 -8.57 2.30
N PRO A 55 5.22 -9.46 1.48
CA PRO A 55 6.66 -9.46 1.25
C PRO A 55 7.11 -8.16 0.60
N PRO A 56 8.30 -7.63 0.93
CA PRO A 56 8.85 -6.46 0.25
C PRO A 56 9.03 -6.69 -1.26
N SER A 57 9.27 -7.93 -1.69
CA SER A 57 9.33 -8.30 -3.12
C SER A 57 8.00 -8.15 -3.84
N GLU A 58 6.87 -8.37 -3.15
CA GLU A 58 5.53 -8.15 -3.73
C GLU A 58 5.22 -6.66 -3.78
N ILE A 59 5.66 -5.89 -2.80
CA ILE A 59 5.50 -4.43 -2.81
C ILE A 59 6.26 -3.82 -3.96
N ASP A 60 7.50 -4.24 -4.21
CA ASP A 60 8.29 -3.80 -5.36
C ASP A 60 7.55 -4.05 -6.69
N LEU A 61 6.88 -5.20 -6.81
CA LEU A 61 6.11 -5.61 -8.00
C LEU A 61 4.74 -4.93 -8.13
N HIS A 62 4.06 -4.67 -7.01
CA HIS A 62 2.71 -4.11 -6.97
C HIS A 62 2.70 -2.59 -6.70
N LEU A 63 3.87 -1.97 -6.50
CA LEU A 63 4.07 -0.53 -6.31
C LEU A 63 3.74 0.31 -7.54
N GLU A 64 3.49 -0.32 -8.70
CA GLU A 64 2.97 0.35 -9.89
C GLU A 64 1.70 1.17 -9.57
N SER A 65 0.84 0.71 -8.64
CA SER A 65 -0.37 1.43 -8.26
C SER A 65 -0.90 1.04 -6.88
N VAL A 66 -1.43 2.02 -6.13
CA VAL A 66 -2.16 1.79 -4.87
C VAL A 66 -3.32 0.81 -5.08
N HIS A 67 -3.97 0.87 -6.24
CA HIS A 67 -5.04 -0.04 -6.65
C HIS A 67 -4.62 -1.52 -6.66
N THR A 68 -3.46 -1.83 -7.26
CA THR A 68 -2.95 -3.20 -7.35
C THR A 68 -2.53 -3.72 -5.98
N LEU A 69 -1.89 -2.86 -5.17
CA LEU A 69 -1.57 -3.18 -3.78
C LEU A 69 -2.84 -3.46 -2.97
N ALA A 70 -3.88 -2.64 -3.14
CA ALA A 70 -5.16 -2.79 -2.46
C ALA A 70 -5.91 -4.07 -2.87
N GLN A 71 -5.90 -4.42 -4.16
CA GLN A 71 -6.38 -5.72 -4.65
C GLN A 71 -5.67 -6.87 -3.95
N TYR A 72 -4.35 -6.84 -3.91
CA TYR A 72 -3.56 -7.89 -3.29
C TYR A 72 -3.86 -8.06 -1.79
N VAL A 73 -3.91 -6.94 -1.06
CA VAL A 73 -4.27 -6.91 0.37
C VAL A 73 -5.69 -7.43 0.59
N ALA A 74 -6.63 -7.06 -0.29
CA ALA A 74 -8.02 -7.52 -0.21
C ALA A 74 -8.16 -9.03 -0.43
N GLU A 75 -7.39 -9.60 -1.37
CA GLU A 75 -7.35 -11.03 -1.63
C GLU A 75 -6.72 -11.79 -0.47
N GLN A 76 -5.58 -11.32 0.05
CA GLN A 76 -4.94 -11.96 1.21
C GLN A 76 -5.81 -11.92 2.46
N ARG A 77 -6.55 -10.83 2.70
CA ARG A 77 -7.49 -10.73 3.83
C ARG A 77 -8.66 -11.70 3.78
N LYS A 78 -8.98 -12.24 2.60
CA LYS A 78 -10.08 -13.19 2.41
C LYS A 78 -9.64 -14.65 2.50
N ALA A 79 -8.33 -14.93 2.53
CA ALA A 79 -7.75 -16.26 2.61
C ALA A 79 -7.56 -16.73 4.06
#